data_AF-A0A318AJ25-F1
#
_entry.id   AF-A0A318AJ25-F1
#
_cell.length_a   1.000
_cell.length_b   1.000
_cell.length_c   1.000
_cell.angle_alpha   90.00
_cell.angle_beta   90.00
_cell.angle_gamma   90.00
#
_symmetry.space_group_name_H-M   'P 1'
#
loop_
_entity.id
_entity.type
_entity.pdbx_description
1 polymer ?
#
loop_
_entity_poly.entity_id
_entity_poly.type
_entity_poly.pdbx_seq_one_letter_code
_entity_poly.pdbx_strand_id
1 'polypeptide(L)'
;GGDAGNYSLGAVSSDTADIFKKTITGALTASNKTYDGATTASGTIGLTGVVTGDTVSAAGVYAFADKNAGTGKTVTVSGATLAGLDAGNYSLGGVSAGLADILRRSVTVSADDTFKVQGHFDPTLTYRITVGDLVAGDAFTGGLARDAGETAGAYAITRGTLGLSANYDLTFTSAVFTIDPLPPAEQNASTTLKHLNASPDFTLDWDPESKLETQGAGCPGEGCPSQPATVALLH
;
A
#
# COMPACT_ATOMS: atom_id res chain seq x y z
N GLY A 1 -50.74 61.66 37.86
CA GLY A 1 -51.20 62.97 38.35
C GLY A 1 -52.68 63.10 38.08
N GLY A 2 -53.36 64.05 38.74
CA GLY A 2 -54.82 64.27 38.58
C GLY A 2 -55.27 64.59 37.16
N ASP A 3 -54.31 64.93 36.27
CA ASP A 3 -54.59 65.34 34.89
C ASP A 3 -54.60 64.19 33.86
N ALA A 4 -54.49 62.92 34.29
CA ALA A 4 -54.48 61.78 33.37
C ALA A 4 -55.76 61.69 32.49
N GLY A 5 -56.88 62.24 32.96
CA GLY A 5 -58.13 62.32 32.20
C GLY A 5 -58.18 63.39 31.10
N ASN A 6 -57.21 64.31 31.05
CA ASN A 6 -57.11 65.34 30.00
C ASN A 6 -56.35 64.88 28.75
N TYR A 7 -55.85 63.65 28.73
CA TYR A 7 -55.09 63.10 27.61
C TYR A 7 -55.78 61.84 27.09
N SER A 8 -56.12 61.83 25.81
CA SER A 8 -56.42 60.60 25.08
C SER A 8 -55.21 60.22 24.26
N LEU A 9 -54.75 58.98 24.41
CA LEU A 9 -53.75 58.43 23.51
C LEU A 9 -54.46 58.07 22.20
N GLY A 10 -54.07 58.72 21.10
CA GLY A 10 -54.54 58.36 19.77
C GLY A 10 -54.12 56.94 19.38
N ALA A 11 -54.65 56.43 18.27
CA ALA A 11 -54.25 55.13 17.74
C ALA A 11 -52.72 55.11 17.51
N VAL A 12 -52.03 54.22 18.21
CA VAL A 12 -50.60 54.00 18.03
C VAL A 12 -50.45 53.04 16.85
N SER A 13 -49.82 53.50 15.77
CA SER A 13 -49.51 52.65 14.62
C SER A 13 -48.43 51.65 14.99
N SER A 14 -48.57 50.41 14.50
CA SER A 14 -47.49 49.43 14.54
C SER A 14 -46.58 49.64 13.33
N ASP A 15 -45.29 49.76 13.59
CA ASP A 15 -44.25 49.68 12.55
C ASP A 15 -43.64 48.28 12.54
N THR A 16 -43.32 47.77 11.35
CA THR A 16 -42.54 46.54 11.17
C THR A 16 -41.08 46.89 10.98
N ALA A 17 -40.19 46.21 11.70
CA ALA A 17 -38.74 46.34 11.51
C ALA A 17 -38.14 44.99 11.09
N ASP A 18 -37.24 45.03 10.12
CA ASP A 18 -36.46 43.86 9.71
C ASP A 18 -35.25 43.70 10.64
N ILE A 19 -35.06 42.50 11.17
CA ILE A 19 -33.87 42.13 11.93
C ILE A 19 -33.05 41.18 11.07
N PHE A 20 -31.93 41.69 10.53
CA PHE A 20 -31.00 40.87 9.78
C PHE A 20 -30.20 39.96 10.70
N LYS A 21 -29.89 38.75 10.21
CA LYS A 21 -28.96 37.85 10.90
C LYS A 21 -27.58 38.51 11.03
N LYS A 22 -26.94 38.34 12.18
CA LYS A 22 -25.57 38.81 12.39
C LYS A 22 -24.58 37.88 11.71
N THR A 23 -23.74 38.41 10.83
CA THR A 23 -22.66 37.64 10.22
C THR A 23 -21.55 37.34 11.22
N ILE A 24 -21.14 36.07 11.31
CA ILE A 24 -20.00 35.59 12.11
C ILE A 24 -19.01 34.83 11.22
N THR A 25 -17.78 34.66 11.69
CA THR A 25 -16.74 33.91 10.97
C THR A 25 -16.38 32.62 11.71
N GLY A 26 -15.96 31.61 10.94
CA GLY A 26 -15.45 30.36 11.47
C GLY A 26 -13.95 30.21 11.26
N ALA A 27 -13.29 29.46 12.13
CA ALA A 27 -11.92 29.01 11.94
C ALA A 27 -11.80 27.53 12.30
N LEU A 28 -11.33 26.71 11.35
CA LEU A 28 -11.13 25.28 11.58
C LEU A 28 -9.86 25.03 12.40
N THR A 29 -10.01 24.30 13.50
CA THR A 29 -8.92 23.61 14.20
C THR A 29 -8.99 22.14 13.83
N ALA A 30 -8.08 21.70 12.94
CA ALA A 30 -8.04 20.32 12.47
C ALA A 30 -7.21 19.44 13.42
N SER A 31 -7.57 18.16 13.48
CA SER A 31 -6.87 17.15 14.28
C SER A 31 -5.94 16.30 13.43
N ASN A 32 -4.78 15.97 14.00
CA ASN A 32 -3.85 15.02 13.39
C ASN A 32 -4.47 13.62 13.30
N LYS A 33 -4.01 12.83 12.33
CA LYS A 33 -4.38 11.42 12.19
C LYS A 33 -3.19 10.56 11.78
N THR A 34 -3.28 9.26 11.98
CA THR A 34 -2.37 8.29 11.36
C THR A 34 -2.90 7.89 9.99
N TYR A 35 -2.00 7.65 9.03
CA TYR A 35 -2.35 7.21 7.69
C TYR A 35 -3.29 6.00 7.69
N ASP A 36 -4.45 6.18 7.08
CA ASP A 36 -5.54 5.21 6.93
C ASP A 36 -6.01 5.10 5.47
N GLY A 37 -5.32 5.76 4.53
CA GLY A 37 -5.66 5.80 3.11
C GLY A 37 -6.83 6.70 2.74
N ALA A 38 -7.40 7.49 3.66
CA ALA A 38 -8.52 8.38 3.39
C ALA A 38 -8.14 9.86 3.54
N THR A 39 -8.82 10.72 2.76
CA THR A 39 -8.73 12.18 2.89
C THR A 39 -9.61 12.73 4.02
N THR A 40 -10.48 11.91 4.62
CA THR A 40 -11.36 12.32 5.72
C THR A 40 -10.54 12.85 6.89
N ALA A 41 -10.92 14.03 7.37
CA ALA A 41 -10.31 14.68 8.53
C ALA A 41 -11.32 14.80 9.68
N SER A 42 -10.81 15.21 10.83
CA SER A 42 -11.62 15.60 11.98
C SER A 42 -11.13 16.93 12.53
N GLY A 43 -11.97 17.60 13.31
CA GLY A 43 -11.66 18.92 13.87
C GLY A 43 -12.89 19.60 14.42
N THR A 44 -12.72 20.86 14.82
CA THR A 44 -13.77 21.73 15.32
C THR A 44 -13.72 23.09 14.64
N ILE A 45 -14.86 23.76 14.53
CA ILE A 45 -14.94 25.12 14.02
C ILE A 45 -15.12 26.06 15.19
N GLY A 46 -14.12 26.90 15.46
CA GLY A 46 -14.26 28.02 16.38
C GLY A 46 -15.03 29.15 15.72
N LEU A 47 -15.97 29.77 16.43
CA LEU A 47 -16.78 30.88 15.94
C LEU A 47 -16.34 32.20 16.57
N THR A 48 -16.24 33.26 15.75
CA THR A 48 -15.95 34.63 16.21
C THR A 48 -17.12 35.55 15.90
N GLY A 49 -17.52 36.36 16.88
CA GLY A 49 -18.60 37.36 16.74
C GLY A 49 -19.95 36.93 17.33
N VAL A 50 -20.03 35.73 17.91
CA VAL A 50 -21.19 35.28 18.72
C VAL A 50 -21.35 36.20 19.93
N VAL A 51 -22.57 36.64 20.20
CA VAL A 51 -22.90 37.51 21.33
C VAL A 51 -22.84 36.70 22.63
N THR A 52 -22.31 37.29 23.69
CA THR A 52 -22.22 36.64 25.00
C THR A 52 -23.61 36.26 25.52
N GLY A 53 -23.77 34.99 25.88
CA GLY A 53 -25.05 34.42 26.32
C GLY A 53 -25.71 33.54 25.25
N ASP A 54 -25.37 33.72 23.97
CA ASP A 54 -25.93 32.93 22.88
C ASP A 54 -25.23 31.58 22.76
N THR A 55 -26.02 30.55 22.44
CA THR A 55 -25.56 29.19 22.18
C THR A 55 -25.54 28.92 20.68
N VAL A 56 -24.34 29.01 20.09
CA VAL A 56 -24.09 28.78 18.67
C VAL A 56 -22.84 27.92 18.48
N SER A 57 -22.93 26.90 17.63
CA SER A 57 -21.82 26.04 17.21
C SER A 57 -21.83 25.86 15.69
N ALA A 58 -20.75 25.31 15.14
CA ALA A 58 -20.65 25.01 13.71
C ALA A 58 -19.98 23.66 13.46
N ALA A 59 -20.45 22.96 12.44
CA ALA A 59 -19.86 21.72 11.95
C ALA A 59 -20.02 21.61 10.44
N GLY A 60 -19.16 20.78 9.82
CA GLY A 60 -19.24 20.47 8.40
C GLY A 60 -18.46 19.19 8.08
N VAL A 61 -18.17 18.97 6.81
CA VAL A 61 -17.36 17.85 6.34
C VAL A 61 -15.92 18.31 6.19
N TYR A 62 -15.00 17.69 6.95
CA TYR A 62 -13.58 18.03 6.95
C TYR A 62 -12.78 17.08 6.05
N ALA A 63 -11.87 17.64 5.26
CA ALA A 63 -11.02 16.84 4.39
C ALA A 63 -9.61 17.43 4.24
N PHE A 64 -8.60 16.56 4.23
CA PHE A 64 -7.27 16.87 3.72
C PHE A 64 -7.30 16.97 2.19
N ALA A 65 -6.38 17.76 1.62
CA ALA A 65 -6.23 17.87 0.16
C ALA A 65 -5.89 16.53 -0.51
N ASP A 66 -5.12 15.68 0.18
CA ASP A 66 -4.74 14.34 -0.28
C ASP A 66 -4.52 13.42 0.92
N LYS A 67 -4.50 12.09 0.66
CA LYS A 67 -4.40 11.05 1.70
C LYS A 67 -2.99 10.82 2.23
N ASN A 68 -1.95 11.40 1.64
CA ASN A 68 -0.57 11.02 1.92
C ASN A 68 -0.07 11.63 3.23
N ALA A 69 0.77 10.87 3.94
CA ALA A 69 1.44 11.31 5.16
C ALA A 69 2.26 12.59 4.91
N GLY A 70 2.24 13.49 5.87
CA GLY A 70 2.89 14.79 5.80
C GLY A 70 2.52 15.68 6.97
N THR A 71 3.35 16.67 7.24
CA THR A 71 3.13 17.65 8.31
C THR A 71 2.48 18.92 7.77
N GLY A 72 1.72 19.61 8.62
CA GLY A 72 1.11 20.90 8.29
C GLY A 72 0.21 20.86 7.05
N LYS A 73 -0.47 19.75 6.82
CA LYS A 73 -1.35 19.59 5.66
C LYS A 73 -2.62 20.42 5.85
N THR A 74 -3.03 21.10 4.79
CA THR A 74 -4.27 21.87 4.78
C THR A 74 -5.48 20.97 4.90
N VAL A 75 -6.38 21.32 5.82
CA VAL A 75 -7.71 20.74 5.98
C VAL A 75 -8.73 21.82 5.68
N THR A 76 -9.67 21.51 4.80
CA THR A 76 -10.80 22.39 4.47
C THR A 76 -12.09 21.83 5.04
N VAL A 77 -13.08 22.72 5.17
CA VAL A 77 -14.45 22.33 5.52
C VAL A 77 -15.37 22.65 4.35
N SER A 78 -16.29 21.73 4.05
CA SER A 78 -17.41 21.95 3.13
C SER A 78 -18.72 21.72 3.85
N GLY A 79 -19.79 22.37 3.37
CA GLY A 79 -21.13 22.24 3.96
C GLY A 79 -21.20 22.68 5.43
N ALA A 80 -20.42 23.68 5.83
CA ALA A 80 -20.46 24.19 7.19
C ALA A 80 -21.85 24.76 7.53
N THR A 81 -22.42 24.34 8.65
CA THR A 81 -23.74 24.78 9.12
C THR A 81 -23.66 25.21 10.58
N LEU A 82 -24.48 26.20 10.95
CA LEU A 82 -24.64 26.62 12.34
C LEU A 82 -25.69 25.76 13.03
N ALA A 83 -25.45 25.46 14.31
CA ALA A 83 -26.36 24.75 15.19
C ALA A 83 -26.39 25.43 16.57
N GLY A 84 -27.35 25.05 17.41
CA GLY A 84 -27.58 25.67 18.71
C GLY A 84 -28.89 26.46 18.77
N LEU A 85 -29.32 26.83 19.97
CA LEU A 85 -30.62 27.47 20.21
C LEU A 85 -30.72 28.84 19.52
N ASP A 86 -29.60 29.56 19.45
CA ASP A 86 -29.56 30.92 18.94
C ASP A 86 -29.03 30.99 17.50
N ALA A 87 -28.71 29.85 16.87
CA ALA A 87 -28.11 29.79 15.53
C ALA A 87 -28.95 30.49 14.44
N GLY A 88 -30.28 30.55 14.63
CA GLY A 88 -31.19 31.27 13.74
C GLY A 88 -30.87 32.77 13.61
N ASN A 89 -30.24 33.37 14.62
CA ASN A 89 -29.89 34.79 14.68
C ASN A 89 -28.62 35.13 13.89
N TYR A 90 -27.94 34.12 13.34
CA TYR A 90 -26.62 34.26 12.74
C TYR A 90 -26.54 33.74 11.31
N SER A 91 -25.69 34.36 10.51
CA SER A 91 -25.23 33.83 9.23
C SER A 91 -23.74 33.49 9.35
N LEU A 92 -23.36 32.31 8.89
CA LEU A 92 -21.94 31.93 8.81
C LEU A 92 -21.36 32.53 7.54
N GLY A 93 -20.34 33.38 7.69
CA GLY A 93 -19.51 33.83 6.60
C GLY A 93 -18.54 32.73 6.15
N GLY A 94 -17.27 33.10 5.94
CA GLY A 94 -16.22 32.12 5.63
C GLY A 94 -15.78 31.31 6.85
N VAL A 95 -15.36 30.07 6.60
CA VAL A 95 -14.57 29.28 7.56
C VAL A 95 -13.15 29.18 7.03
N SER A 96 -12.17 29.70 7.78
CA SER A 96 -10.76 29.54 7.40
C SER A 96 -10.31 28.09 7.55
N ALA A 97 -9.43 27.66 6.64
CA ALA A 97 -8.83 26.33 6.68
C ALA A 97 -7.95 26.14 7.92
N GLY A 98 -7.84 24.89 8.36
CA GLY A 98 -6.93 24.46 9.42
C GLY A 98 -5.72 23.73 8.85
N LEU A 99 -4.71 23.51 9.70
CA LEU A 99 -3.57 22.64 9.39
C LEU A 99 -3.56 21.45 10.36
N ALA A 100 -3.21 20.28 9.86
CA ALA A 100 -3.00 19.07 10.66
C ALA A 100 -1.99 18.14 9.99
N ASP A 101 -1.41 17.24 10.77
CA ASP A 101 -0.49 16.22 10.28
C ASP A 101 -1.24 14.92 9.94
N ILE A 102 -0.82 14.29 8.85
CA ILE A 102 -1.05 12.85 8.64
C ILE A 102 0.25 12.14 8.99
N LEU A 103 0.28 11.51 10.15
CA LEU A 103 1.40 10.72 10.65
C LEU A 103 1.55 9.43 9.82
N ARG A 104 2.78 8.99 9.60
CA ARG A 104 3.04 7.71 8.94
C ARG A 104 2.50 6.55 9.78
N ARG A 105 1.98 5.52 9.12
CA ARG A 105 1.54 4.30 9.79
C ARG A 105 2.75 3.38 10.04
N SER A 106 2.99 2.99 11.28
CA SER A 106 4.09 2.09 11.62
C SER A 106 3.76 0.65 11.22
N VAL A 107 4.71 0.01 10.54
CA VAL A 107 4.64 -1.42 10.20
C VAL A 107 5.99 -2.04 10.52
N THR A 108 5.98 -3.15 11.25
CA THR A 108 7.19 -3.95 11.51
C THR A 108 7.07 -5.28 10.82
N VAL A 109 8.12 -5.69 10.13
CA VAL A 109 8.25 -7.02 9.54
C VAL A 109 9.44 -7.75 10.15
N SER A 110 9.33 -9.07 10.25
CA SER A 110 10.45 -9.97 10.55
C SER A 110 10.65 -10.90 9.37
N ALA A 111 11.89 -11.03 8.93
CA ALA A 111 12.27 -12.13 8.06
C ALA A 111 12.11 -13.47 8.81
N ASP A 112 11.93 -14.54 8.04
CA ASP A 112 11.96 -15.90 8.58
C ASP A 112 13.35 -16.50 8.38
N ASP A 113 13.82 -17.27 9.37
CA ASP A 113 15.03 -18.06 9.22
C ASP A 113 14.80 -19.10 8.10
N THR A 114 15.83 -19.36 7.32
CA THR A 114 15.79 -20.39 6.29
C THR A 114 17.18 -20.97 6.07
N PHE A 115 17.27 -22.05 5.30
CA PHE A 115 18.52 -22.73 5.05
C PHE A 115 18.61 -23.30 3.65
N LYS A 116 19.84 -23.62 3.24
CA LYS A 116 20.13 -24.48 2.09
C LYS A 116 21.29 -25.40 2.40
N VAL A 117 21.42 -26.47 1.62
CA VAL A 117 22.65 -27.26 1.58
C VAL A 117 23.65 -26.59 0.65
N GLN A 118 24.94 -26.62 1.00
CA GLN A 118 26.02 -26.09 0.17
C GLN A 118 25.93 -26.63 -1.28
N GLY A 119 26.13 -25.74 -2.26
CA GLY A 119 26.03 -26.06 -3.68
C GLY A 119 24.61 -26.06 -4.24
N HIS A 120 23.58 -25.94 -3.39
CA HIS A 120 22.20 -25.76 -3.84
C HIS A 120 21.89 -24.28 -4.11
N PHE A 121 20.84 -24.06 -4.91
CA PHE A 121 20.28 -22.73 -5.11
C PHE A 121 19.61 -22.21 -3.84
N ASP A 122 19.54 -20.89 -3.72
CA ASP A 122 18.89 -20.25 -2.58
C ASP A 122 17.36 -20.46 -2.65
N PRO A 123 16.71 -20.84 -1.53
CA PRO A 123 15.26 -20.79 -1.44
C PRO A 123 14.77 -19.33 -1.48
N THR A 124 13.48 -19.17 -1.79
CA THR A 124 12.81 -17.87 -1.66
C THR A 124 12.83 -17.41 -0.19
N LEU A 125 13.30 -16.18 0.04
CA LEU A 125 13.27 -15.56 1.38
C LEU A 125 11.85 -15.08 1.69
N THR A 126 11.36 -15.38 2.89
CA THR A 126 10.02 -14.98 3.36
C THR A 126 10.10 -14.04 4.55
N TYR A 127 9.00 -13.32 4.78
CA TYR A 127 8.81 -12.46 5.95
C TYR A 127 7.33 -12.37 6.30
N ARG A 128 7.07 -11.85 7.50
CA ARG A 128 5.74 -11.60 8.05
C ARG A 128 5.67 -10.26 8.74
N ILE A 129 4.54 -9.59 8.63
CA ILE A 129 4.22 -8.44 9.47
C ILE A 129 4.06 -8.93 10.90
N THR A 130 4.81 -8.35 11.82
CA THR A 130 4.77 -8.67 13.25
C THR A 130 4.06 -7.58 14.06
N VAL A 131 4.06 -6.34 13.59
CA VAL A 131 3.35 -5.21 14.21
C VAL A 131 2.71 -4.36 13.13
N GLY A 132 1.44 -3.98 13.34
CA GLY A 132 0.67 -3.16 12.43
C GLY A 132 0.08 -3.95 11.27
N ASP A 133 -0.37 -3.22 10.26
CA ASP A 133 -1.13 -3.70 9.11
C ASP A 133 -1.05 -2.68 7.97
N LEU A 134 -1.26 -3.15 6.74
CA LEU A 134 -1.38 -2.27 5.57
C LEU A 134 -2.84 -1.86 5.40
N VAL A 135 -3.03 -0.62 4.97
CA VAL A 135 -4.32 -0.18 4.44
C VAL A 135 -4.66 -1.02 3.21
N ALA A 136 -5.94 -1.38 3.07
CA ALA A 136 -6.42 -2.20 1.96
C ALA A 136 -6.00 -1.63 0.60
N GLY A 137 -5.38 -2.47 -0.23
CA GLY A 137 -4.87 -2.10 -1.56
C GLY A 137 -3.41 -1.62 -1.57
N ASP A 138 -2.80 -1.32 -0.42
CA ASP A 138 -1.37 -1.07 -0.33
C ASP A 138 -0.60 -2.40 -0.31
N ALA A 139 0.63 -2.38 -0.85
CA ALA A 139 1.48 -3.57 -0.94
C ALA A 139 2.94 -3.22 -0.68
N PHE A 140 3.71 -4.23 -0.27
CA PHE A 140 5.16 -4.15 -0.26
C PHE A 140 5.72 -4.07 -1.68
N THR A 141 6.88 -3.45 -1.81
CA THR A 141 7.69 -3.44 -3.03
C THR A 141 9.07 -4.01 -2.76
N GLY A 142 9.77 -4.44 -3.81
CA GLY A 142 11.11 -5.02 -3.69
C GLY A 142 11.10 -6.38 -2.98
N GLY A 143 12.24 -6.76 -2.41
CA GLY A 143 12.41 -8.04 -1.72
C GLY A 143 13.59 -8.04 -0.75
N LEU A 144 13.63 -9.09 0.07
CA LEU A 144 14.74 -9.33 0.99
C LEU A 144 16.02 -9.68 0.25
N ALA A 145 17.14 -9.49 0.91
CA ALA A 145 18.46 -9.96 0.48
C ALA A 145 19.10 -10.76 1.61
N ARG A 146 20.16 -11.50 1.30
CA ARG A 146 21.04 -12.09 2.31
C ARG A 146 22.48 -11.66 2.07
N ASP A 147 23.30 -11.79 3.10
CA ASP A 147 24.75 -11.63 2.96
C ASP A 147 25.33 -12.66 1.97
N ALA A 148 26.33 -12.23 1.22
CA ALA A 148 26.97 -13.06 0.21
C ALA A 148 27.86 -14.15 0.83
N GLY A 149 27.90 -15.32 0.20
CA GLY A 149 28.76 -16.44 0.57
C GLY A 149 28.09 -17.78 0.31
N GLU A 150 28.94 -18.80 0.14
CA GLU A 150 28.54 -20.16 -0.28
C GLU A 150 29.21 -21.26 0.56
N THR A 151 29.99 -20.88 1.57
CA THR A 151 30.59 -21.82 2.53
C THR A 151 29.59 -22.16 3.62
N ALA A 152 29.70 -23.34 4.22
CA ALA A 152 28.86 -23.68 5.36
C ALA A 152 29.00 -22.62 6.48
N GLY A 153 27.87 -22.14 7.01
CA GLY A 153 27.86 -21.03 7.97
C GLY A 153 26.52 -20.30 8.04
N ALA A 154 26.48 -19.27 8.89
CA ALA A 154 25.33 -18.39 9.07
C ALA A 154 25.53 -17.05 8.37
N TYR A 155 24.51 -16.60 7.65
CA TYR A 155 24.49 -15.36 6.87
C TYR A 155 23.27 -14.54 7.30
N ALA A 156 23.39 -13.22 7.39
CA ALA A 156 22.22 -12.41 7.77
C ALA A 156 21.25 -12.29 6.60
N ILE A 157 19.96 -12.40 6.89
CA ILE A 157 18.89 -11.93 6.00
C ILE A 157 18.66 -10.46 6.30
N THR A 158 18.90 -9.61 5.30
CA THR A 158 18.78 -8.17 5.37
C THR A 158 17.54 -7.69 4.63
N ARG A 159 17.13 -6.45 4.90
CA ARG A 159 15.94 -5.84 4.30
C ARG A 159 16.00 -5.82 2.76
N GLY A 160 17.19 -5.76 2.17
CA GLY A 160 17.34 -5.61 0.73
C GLY A 160 16.60 -4.38 0.22
N THR A 161 15.76 -4.57 -0.80
CA THR A 161 14.92 -3.53 -1.41
C THR A 161 13.49 -3.51 -0.85
N LEU A 162 13.18 -4.34 0.16
CA LEU A 162 11.85 -4.43 0.73
C LEU A 162 11.39 -3.06 1.25
N GLY A 163 10.28 -2.57 0.72
CA GLY A 163 9.78 -1.23 0.98
C GLY A 163 8.27 -1.13 1.07
N LEU A 164 7.83 -0.02 1.64
CA LEU A 164 6.46 0.47 1.57
C LEU A 164 6.49 1.90 1.03
N SER A 165 5.33 2.44 0.67
CA SER A 165 5.24 3.85 0.27
C SER A 165 5.66 4.80 1.40
N ALA A 166 5.91 6.07 1.06
CA ALA A 166 6.29 7.10 2.03
C ALA A 166 5.24 7.40 3.11
N ASN A 167 4.05 6.78 3.01
CA ASN A 167 2.97 6.86 3.99
C ASN A 167 3.17 5.94 5.19
N TYR A 168 4.15 5.04 5.13
CA TYR A 168 4.47 4.09 6.18
C TYR A 168 5.84 4.36 6.77
N ASP A 169 5.99 4.00 8.04
CA ASP A 169 7.28 3.86 8.69
C ASP A 169 7.58 2.36 8.84
N LEU A 170 8.45 1.84 7.98
CA LEU A 170 8.75 0.40 7.89
C LEU A 170 9.99 0.07 8.73
N THR A 171 9.77 -0.68 9.81
CA THR A 171 10.82 -1.29 10.62
C THR A 171 11.04 -2.74 10.20
N PHE A 172 12.30 -3.16 10.10
CA PHE A 172 12.70 -4.51 9.68
C PHE A 172 13.51 -5.21 10.77
N THR A 173 13.13 -6.44 11.09
CA THR A 173 13.90 -7.36 11.94
C THR A 173 14.56 -8.42 11.08
N SER A 174 15.88 -8.53 11.17
CA SER A 174 16.67 -9.52 10.43
C SER A 174 16.42 -10.95 10.91
N ALA A 175 16.77 -11.90 10.07
CA ALA A 175 16.76 -13.34 10.36
C ALA A 175 18.09 -13.97 9.89
N VAL A 176 18.27 -15.26 10.09
CA VAL A 176 19.47 -16.01 9.72
C VAL A 176 19.19 -16.93 8.55
N PHE A 177 20.04 -16.84 7.52
CA PHE A 177 20.14 -17.79 6.43
C PHE A 177 21.30 -18.75 6.70
N THR A 178 21.01 -20.04 6.87
CA THR A 178 22.03 -21.05 7.17
C THR A 178 22.42 -21.83 5.93
N ILE A 179 23.72 -21.94 5.65
CA ILE A 179 24.25 -22.89 4.67
C ILE A 179 24.77 -24.10 5.42
N ASP A 180 24.09 -25.23 5.26
CA ASP A 180 24.54 -26.51 5.81
C ASP A 180 25.65 -27.10 4.93
N PRO A 181 26.63 -27.81 5.52
CA PRO A 181 27.69 -28.46 4.75
C PRO A 181 27.12 -29.53 3.81
N LEU A 182 27.76 -29.72 2.66
CA LEU A 182 27.38 -30.76 1.71
C LEU A 182 27.54 -32.15 2.38
N PRO A 183 26.50 -33.01 2.41
CA PRO A 183 26.60 -34.33 3.01
C PRO A 183 27.70 -35.19 2.34
N PRO A 184 28.42 -36.06 3.08
CA PRO A 184 29.51 -36.87 2.53
C PRO A 184 29.11 -37.76 1.34
N ALA A 185 27.85 -38.22 1.29
CA ALA A 185 27.34 -39.05 0.19
C ALA A 185 27.33 -38.30 -1.16
N GLU A 186 27.04 -37.00 -1.14
CA GLU A 186 27.01 -36.16 -2.34
C GLU A 186 28.39 -35.63 -2.72
N GLN A 187 29.30 -35.50 -1.74
CA GLN A 187 30.72 -35.23 -2.02
C GLN A 187 31.36 -36.38 -2.84
N ASN A 188 31.00 -37.62 -2.51
CA ASN A 188 31.60 -38.81 -3.13
C ASN A 188 31.11 -39.08 -4.57
N ALA A 189 29.88 -38.69 -4.93
CA ALA A 189 29.34 -38.84 -6.29
C ALA A 189 30.13 -38.05 -7.35
N SER A 190 30.70 -36.90 -6.95
CA SER A 190 31.60 -36.09 -7.80
C SER A 190 32.96 -36.77 -8.03
N THR A 191 33.45 -37.55 -7.06
CA THR A 191 34.73 -38.28 -7.18
C THR A 191 34.62 -39.65 -7.85
N THR A 192 33.48 -40.35 -7.77
CA THR A 192 33.30 -41.65 -8.46
C THR A 192 33.22 -41.50 -9.99
N LEU A 193 32.75 -40.36 -10.50
CA LEU A 193 32.81 -40.04 -11.93
C LEU A 193 34.25 -39.79 -12.44
N LYS A 194 35.19 -39.42 -11.55
CA LYS A 194 36.61 -39.24 -11.92
C LYS A 194 37.36 -40.57 -12.07
N HIS A 195 36.84 -41.67 -11.52
CA HIS A 195 37.47 -42.99 -11.55
C HIS A 195 36.90 -43.93 -12.62
N LEU A 196 35.90 -43.49 -13.40
CA LEU A 196 35.35 -44.28 -14.52
C LEU A 196 36.06 -44.02 -15.88
N ASN A 197 37.13 -43.21 -15.89
CA ASN A 197 37.99 -42.99 -17.07
C ASN A 197 39.25 -43.89 -17.08
N ALA A 198 39.35 -44.87 -16.17
CA ALA A 198 40.52 -45.74 -16.06
C ALA A 198 40.16 -47.24 -16.02
N SER A 199 38.99 -47.62 -16.55
CA SER A 199 38.75 -49.02 -16.91
C SER A 199 39.20 -49.23 -18.35
N PRO A 200 40.14 -50.14 -18.66
CA PRO A 200 40.58 -50.39 -20.04
C PRO A 200 39.48 -50.98 -20.94
N ASP A 201 38.34 -51.36 -20.37
CA ASP A 201 37.25 -52.05 -21.08
C ASP A 201 36.01 -51.17 -21.33
N PHE A 202 36.06 -49.86 -21.07
CA PHE A 202 34.96 -48.96 -21.43
C PHE A 202 35.17 -48.40 -22.84
N THR A 203 34.84 -49.19 -23.85
CA THR A 203 34.54 -48.66 -25.19
C THR A 203 33.11 -48.12 -25.17
N LEU A 204 32.97 -46.80 -25.32
CA LEU A 204 31.73 -46.21 -25.82
C LEU A 204 31.52 -46.77 -27.23
N ASP A 205 30.76 -47.85 -27.34
CA ASP A 205 30.18 -48.28 -28.61
C ASP A 205 29.04 -47.32 -28.96
N TRP A 206 29.43 -46.11 -29.35
CA TRP A 206 28.54 -45.17 -30.00
C TRP A 206 28.57 -45.51 -31.48
N ASP A 207 27.61 -46.30 -31.93
CA ASP A 207 27.27 -46.46 -33.34
C ASP A 207 26.29 -45.33 -33.72
N PRO A 208 26.73 -44.25 -34.39
CA PRO A 208 25.83 -43.19 -34.79
C PRO A 208 24.92 -43.57 -35.96
N GLU A 209 25.15 -44.70 -36.65
CA GLU A 209 24.53 -44.96 -37.95
C GLU A 209 24.25 -46.44 -38.19
N SER A 210 23.38 -47.06 -37.38
CA SER A 210 22.62 -48.20 -37.90
C SER A 210 21.20 -48.28 -37.36
N LYS A 211 20.25 -48.16 -38.30
CA LYS A 211 18.80 -48.48 -38.21
C LYS A 211 17.84 -47.37 -37.77
N LEU A 212 17.87 -46.24 -38.47
CA LEU A 212 16.61 -45.66 -38.97
C LEU A 212 16.33 -46.25 -40.36
N GLU A 213 15.75 -47.45 -40.41
CA GLU A 213 15.13 -47.95 -41.64
C GLU A 213 13.70 -47.39 -41.71
N THR A 214 13.49 -46.33 -42.51
CA THR A 214 12.15 -45.93 -42.96
C THR A 214 11.67 -46.91 -44.04
N GLN A 215 11.31 -48.12 -43.63
CA GLN A 215 10.62 -49.11 -44.47
C GLN A 215 9.40 -49.63 -43.71
N GLY A 216 8.49 -48.71 -43.39
CA GLY A 216 7.12 -49.03 -43.00
C GLY A 216 6.23 -48.96 -44.24
N ALA A 217 5.62 -50.10 -44.59
CA ALA A 217 4.74 -50.26 -45.73
C ALA A 217 3.69 -49.15 -45.84
N GLY A 218 3.50 -48.64 -47.06
CA GLY A 218 2.42 -47.71 -47.39
C GLY A 218 1.07 -48.29 -46.96
N CYS A 219 0.27 -47.46 -46.30
CA CYS A 219 -1.10 -47.79 -45.92
C CYS A 219 -1.95 -47.89 -47.19
N PRO A 220 -2.56 -49.05 -47.53
CA PRO A 220 -3.51 -49.12 -48.63
C PRO A 220 -4.87 -48.69 -48.07
N GLY A 221 -5.18 -47.41 -48.17
CA GLY A 221 -6.48 -46.87 -47.78
C GLY A 221 -6.57 -45.37 -47.98
N GLU A 222 -7.71 -44.90 -48.45
CA GLU A 222 -7.98 -43.47 -48.63
C GLU A 222 -7.92 -42.76 -47.27
N GLY A 223 -6.87 -41.95 -47.06
CA GLY A 223 -6.73 -41.18 -45.82
C GLY A 223 -5.34 -40.62 -45.49
N CYS A 224 -4.27 -40.99 -46.20
CA CYS A 224 -2.95 -40.41 -45.92
C CYS A 224 -2.69 -39.09 -46.68
N PRO A 225 -2.21 -38.03 -45.98
CA PRO A 225 -1.99 -36.70 -46.57
C PRO A 225 -0.79 -36.69 -47.54
N SER A 226 -0.94 -35.96 -48.65
CA SER A 226 0.10 -35.82 -49.68
C SER A 226 1.30 -35.02 -49.18
N GLN A 227 2.51 -35.54 -49.40
CA GLN A 227 3.75 -34.75 -49.27
C GLN A 227 4.14 -34.12 -50.61
N PRO A 228 4.62 -32.86 -50.62
CA PRO A 228 5.00 -32.15 -51.84
C PRO A 228 6.35 -32.63 -52.39
N ALA A 229 6.41 -32.74 -53.71
CA ALA A 229 7.59 -33.15 -54.48
C ALA A 229 8.68 -32.06 -54.53
N THR A 230 9.93 -32.44 -54.33
CA THR A 230 11.10 -31.60 -54.57
C THR A 230 11.46 -31.61 -56.07
N VAL A 231 11.51 -30.43 -56.69
CA VAL A 231 12.02 -30.22 -58.05
C VAL A 231 13.55 -30.18 -58.01
N ALA A 232 14.19 -31.05 -58.78
CA ALA A 232 15.61 -30.95 -59.11
C ALA A 232 15.78 -30.10 -60.38
N LEU A 233 16.75 -29.18 -60.40
CA LEU A 233 17.34 -28.67 -61.63
C LEU A 233 18.85 -28.92 -61.62
N LEU A 234 19.32 -29.55 -62.71
CA LEU A 234 20.71 -29.83 -63.04
C LEU A 234 21.47 -28.56 -63.47
N HIS A 235 22.78 -28.61 -63.20
CA HIS A 235 23.93 -27.93 -63.85
C HIS A 235 23.88 -26.40 -63.99
#